data_AF-A0AAV0L5B2-F1
#
_entry.id   AF-A0AAV0L5B2-F1
#
_cell.length_a   1.000
_cell.length_b   1.000
_cell.length_c   1.000
_cell.angle_alpha   90.00
_cell.angle_beta   90.00
_cell.angle_gamma   90.00
#
_symmetry.space_group_name_H-M   'P 1'
#
loop_
_entity.id
_entity.type
_entity.pdbx_description
1 polymer ?
#
loop_
_entity_poly.entity_id
_entity_poly.type
_entity_poly.pdbx_seq_one_letter_code
_entity_poly.pdbx_strand_id
1 'polypeptide(L)'
;MFLLSKAAFDGGFNSYIFVFYRQAFATVALAPLAFFLEWITLSLNLTGVGLRYTSANLGAASSNAVPVITFFVALLFGMETLKVKTRTGMAKLAGMVICLGGVAVLAFYKGPHFKFFCLFKHLHRQKLHHPDSTSSHRSWVKGCFLMLFSNVAFSFWLVIQAILMKSYPSKLMFTTLQCFLSSIQSLVVAVAAERNLQEWKLGWNMRLFAVAYCGVVVTGVTYYLQAWIFEKKDPVFLVVPTPLTFIFTMLCSALLCDSIAVGRYA
;
A
#
# COMPACT_ATOMS: atom_id res chain seq x y z
N MET A 1 -12.66 -38.03 -7.62
CA MET A 1 -13.38 -36.95 -8.33
C MET A 1 -14.38 -37.53 -9.35
N PHE A 2 -13.93 -38.25 -10.39
CA PHE A 2 -14.81 -38.73 -11.47
C PHE A 2 -15.90 -39.72 -11.04
N LEU A 3 -15.63 -40.65 -10.11
CA LEU A 3 -16.63 -41.62 -9.62
C LEU A 3 -17.79 -40.93 -8.88
N LEU A 4 -17.50 -39.97 -7.99
CA LEU A 4 -18.51 -39.20 -7.26
C LEU A 4 -19.29 -38.24 -8.17
N SER A 5 -18.61 -37.58 -9.12
CA SER A 5 -19.30 -36.75 -10.13
C SER A 5 -20.24 -37.59 -11.00
N LYS A 6 -19.80 -38.78 -11.42
CA LYS A 6 -20.61 -39.69 -12.24
C LYS A 6 -21.82 -40.22 -11.49
N ALA A 7 -21.66 -40.64 -10.24
CA ALA A 7 -22.78 -41.06 -9.40
C ALA A 7 -23.82 -39.94 -9.19
N ALA A 8 -23.37 -38.67 -9.05
CA ALA A 8 -24.29 -37.53 -8.97
C ALA A 8 -25.07 -37.30 -10.27
N PHE A 9 -24.42 -37.44 -11.44
CA PHE A 9 -25.07 -37.29 -12.74
C PHE A 9 -26.01 -38.44 -13.07
N ASP A 10 -25.63 -39.68 -12.73
CA ASP A 10 -26.48 -40.86 -12.87
C ASP A 10 -27.73 -40.78 -11.96
N GLY A 11 -27.65 -40.04 -10.84
CA GLY A 11 -28.78 -39.67 -10.00
C GLY A 11 -29.64 -38.51 -10.52
N GLY A 12 -29.42 -38.05 -11.76
CA GLY A 12 -30.19 -36.99 -12.41
C GLY A 12 -29.75 -35.56 -12.09
N PHE A 13 -28.62 -35.37 -11.41
CA PHE A 13 -28.14 -34.04 -11.04
C PHE A 13 -27.55 -33.31 -12.27
N ASN A 14 -28.03 -32.09 -12.55
CA ASN A 14 -27.61 -31.32 -13.71
C ASN A 14 -26.11 -30.95 -13.63
N SER A 15 -25.37 -31.22 -14.70
CA SER A 15 -23.91 -31.02 -14.76
C SER A 15 -23.48 -29.56 -14.60
N TYR A 16 -24.22 -28.60 -15.15
CA TYR A 16 -23.92 -27.17 -15.00
C TYR A 16 -24.14 -26.70 -13.57
N ILE A 17 -25.25 -27.13 -12.95
CA ILE A 17 -25.57 -26.82 -11.55
C ILE A 17 -24.54 -27.43 -10.61
N PHE A 18 -24.10 -28.66 -10.89
CA PHE A 18 -23.03 -29.32 -10.13
C PHE A 18 -21.71 -28.55 -10.16
N VAL A 19 -21.29 -28.10 -11.34
CA VAL A 19 -20.06 -27.29 -11.48
C VAL A 19 -20.19 -25.98 -10.73
N PHE A 20 -21.35 -25.31 -10.80
CA PHE A 20 -21.63 -24.11 -10.03
C PHE A 20 -21.47 -24.34 -8.51
N TYR A 21 -22.17 -25.34 -7.96
CA TYR A 21 -22.08 -25.63 -6.52
C TYR A 21 -20.66 -26.00 -6.10
N ARG A 22 -19.97 -26.81 -6.89
CA ARG A 22 -18.57 -27.17 -6.62
C ARG A 22 -17.69 -25.93 -6.54
N GLN A 23 -17.84 -24.98 -7.46
CA GLN A 23 -17.08 -23.73 -7.44
C GLN A 23 -17.48 -22.86 -6.23
N ALA A 24 -18.78 -22.79 -5.90
CA ALA A 24 -19.27 -22.04 -4.75
C ALA A 24 -18.73 -22.58 -3.41
N PHE A 25 -18.76 -23.91 -3.20
CA PHE A 25 -18.18 -24.53 -2.02
C PHE A 25 -16.67 -24.30 -1.93
N ALA A 26 -15.95 -24.41 -3.05
CA ALA A 26 -14.52 -24.10 -3.10
C ALA A 26 -14.26 -22.63 -2.71
N THR A 27 -15.05 -21.68 -3.24
CA THR A 27 -14.94 -20.27 -2.88
C THR A 27 -15.20 -20.02 -1.41
N VAL A 28 -16.26 -20.62 -0.82
CA VAL A 28 -16.56 -20.46 0.61
C VAL A 28 -15.44 -21.03 1.48
N ALA A 29 -14.90 -22.20 1.11
CA ALA A 29 -13.79 -22.81 1.85
C ALA A 29 -12.48 -22.00 1.74
N LEU A 30 -12.23 -21.39 0.58
CA LEU A 30 -11.02 -20.60 0.33
C LEU A 30 -11.15 -19.14 0.76
N ALA A 31 -12.36 -18.60 0.94
CA ALA A 31 -12.60 -17.20 1.27
C ALA A 31 -11.86 -16.71 2.53
N PRO A 32 -11.82 -17.45 3.64
CA PRO A 32 -11.02 -17.06 4.80
C PRO A 32 -9.53 -16.99 4.47
N LEU A 33 -9.01 -17.98 3.73
CA LEU A 33 -7.60 -18.01 3.32
C LEU A 33 -7.27 -16.82 2.41
N ALA A 34 -8.13 -16.51 1.44
CA ALA A 34 -7.98 -15.35 0.56
C ALA A 34 -7.98 -14.04 1.35
N PHE A 35 -8.85 -13.91 2.35
CA PHE A 35 -8.92 -12.75 3.23
C PHE A 35 -7.63 -12.55 4.04
N PHE A 36 -7.05 -13.62 4.58
CA PHE A 36 -5.78 -13.55 5.30
C PHE A 36 -4.55 -13.36 4.39
N LEU A 37 -4.64 -13.74 3.11
CA LEU A 37 -3.56 -13.63 2.14
C LEU A 37 -3.52 -12.26 1.44
N GLU A 38 -4.62 -11.49 1.42
CA GLU A 38 -4.66 -10.15 0.83
C GLU A 38 -4.13 -9.07 1.79
N TRP A 39 -2.82 -9.14 2.03
CA TRP A 39 -2.06 -8.14 2.80
C TRP A 39 -2.13 -6.72 2.19
N ILE A 40 -2.46 -6.60 0.91
CA ILE A 40 -2.59 -5.31 0.22
C ILE A 40 -3.77 -4.48 0.75
N THR A 41 -4.93 -5.09 0.98
CA THR A 41 -6.11 -4.39 1.47
C THR A 41 -5.86 -3.84 2.87
N LEU A 42 -5.24 -4.67 3.72
CA LEU A 42 -4.85 -4.28 5.07
C LEU A 42 -3.90 -3.07 5.03
N SER A 43 -2.85 -3.11 4.19
CA SER A 43 -1.93 -1.99 4.02
C SER A 43 -2.65 -0.70 3.59
N LEU A 44 -3.46 -0.74 2.53
CA LEU A 44 -4.13 0.46 2.01
C LEU A 44 -5.06 1.10 3.06
N ASN A 45 -5.82 0.29 3.79
CA ASN A 45 -6.71 0.78 4.85
C ASN A 45 -5.92 1.36 6.04
N LEU A 46 -4.85 0.68 6.48
CA LEU A 46 -3.99 1.17 7.56
C LEU A 46 -3.27 2.46 7.19
N THR A 47 -2.83 2.62 5.94
CA THR A 47 -2.26 3.88 5.44
C THR A 47 -3.32 4.99 5.49
N GLY A 48 -4.54 4.71 5.02
CA GLY A 48 -5.63 5.67 5.08
C GLY A 48 -5.97 6.13 6.51
N VAL A 49 -6.01 5.20 7.46
CA VAL A 49 -6.26 5.53 8.88
C VAL A 49 -5.05 6.22 9.51
N GLY A 50 -3.83 5.76 9.24
CA GLY A 50 -2.62 6.36 9.81
C GLY A 50 -2.42 7.82 9.37
N LEU A 51 -2.76 8.15 8.12
CA LEU A 51 -2.73 9.53 7.61
C LEU A 51 -3.74 10.45 8.30
N ARG A 52 -4.75 9.93 9.02
CA ARG A 52 -5.61 10.76 9.89
C ARG A 52 -4.90 11.21 11.17
N TYR A 53 -3.88 10.47 11.60
CA TYR A 53 -3.12 10.72 12.81
C TYR A 53 -1.71 11.29 12.55
N THR A 54 -1.26 11.28 11.29
CA THR A 54 0.08 11.70 10.87
C THR A 54 0.05 12.58 9.64
N SER A 55 1.16 13.23 9.30
CA SER A 55 1.28 14.01 8.06
C SER A 55 1.59 13.14 6.84
N ALA A 56 1.28 13.66 5.64
CA ALA A 56 1.68 13.06 4.37
C ALA A 56 3.20 12.88 4.27
N ASN A 57 3.99 13.81 4.81
CA ASN A 57 5.45 13.73 4.86
C ASN A 57 5.93 12.55 5.71
N LEU A 58 5.29 12.29 6.85
CA LEU A 58 5.63 11.13 7.68
C LEU A 58 5.25 9.82 7.00
N GLY A 59 4.11 9.77 6.31
CA GLY A 59 3.72 8.62 5.48
C GLY A 59 4.78 8.33 4.40
N ALA A 60 5.17 9.36 3.63
CA ALA A 60 6.21 9.26 2.63
C ALA A 60 7.58 8.86 3.24
N ALA A 61 7.94 9.43 4.39
CA ALA A 61 9.16 9.08 5.11
C ALA A 61 9.18 7.61 5.56
N SER A 62 8.05 7.13 6.08
CA SER A 62 7.90 5.75 6.53
C SER A 62 8.05 4.76 5.37
N SER A 63 7.65 5.14 4.16
CA SER A 63 7.77 4.29 2.97
C SER A 63 9.23 3.97 2.60
N ASN A 64 10.21 4.75 3.08
CA ASN A 64 11.63 4.42 2.94
C ASN A 64 12.03 3.15 3.71
N ALA A 65 11.20 2.66 4.63
CA ALA A 65 11.39 1.35 5.26
C ALA A 65 11.00 0.18 4.33
N VAL A 66 10.17 0.40 3.30
CA VAL A 66 9.65 -0.65 2.41
C VAL A 66 10.79 -1.44 1.72
N PRO A 67 11.84 -0.82 1.13
CA PRO A 67 12.94 -1.58 0.53
C PRO A 67 13.65 -2.51 1.51
N VAL A 68 13.86 -2.04 2.75
CA VAL A 68 14.55 -2.79 3.79
C VAL A 68 13.69 -3.97 4.22
N ILE A 69 12.41 -3.73 4.54
CA ILE A 69 11.47 -4.77 4.95
C ILE A 69 11.28 -5.79 3.82
N THR A 70 11.06 -5.33 2.59
CA THR A 70 10.90 -6.21 1.41
C THR A 70 12.13 -7.08 1.18
N PHE A 71 13.35 -6.54 1.38
CA PHE A 71 14.56 -7.34 1.27
C PHE A 71 14.61 -8.46 2.32
N PHE A 72 14.29 -8.16 3.59
CA PHE A 72 14.23 -9.18 4.65
C PHE A 72 13.16 -10.24 4.38
N VAL A 73 11.98 -9.84 3.93
CA VAL A 73 10.91 -10.78 3.54
C VAL A 73 11.38 -11.63 2.36
N ALA A 74 12.02 -11.06 1.34
CA ALA A 74 12.56 -11.80 0.21
C ALA A 74 13.66 -12.80 0.61
N LEU A 75 14.51 -12.46 1.59
CA LEU A 75 15.46 -13.40 2.19
C LEU A 75 14.75 -14.56 2.90
N LEU A 76 13.69 -14.27 3.68
CA LEU A 76 12.92 -15.26 4.42
C LEU A 76 12.23 -16.27 3.50
N PHE A 77 11.73 -15.81 2.34
CA PHE A 77 11.15 -16.67 1.30
C PHE A 77 12.19 -17.29 0.35
N GLY A 78 13.49 -17.08 0.58
CA GLY A 78 14.56 -17.63 -0.27
C GLY A 78 14.61 -17.08 -1.69
N MET A 79 13.93 -15.96 -1.97
CA MET A 79 13.95 -15.29 -3.27
C MET A 79 15.25 -14.51 -3.50
N GLU A 80 15.95 -14.18 -2.42
CA GLU A 80 17.17 -13.38 -2.44
C GLU A 80 18.29 -14.06 -1.66
N THR A 81 19.53 -13.82 -2.08
CA THR A 81 20.72 -14.32 -1.36
C THR A 81 21.68 -13.18 -1.05
N LEU A 82 22.02 -13.01 0.21
CA LEU A 82 22.96 -11.97 0.67
C LEU A 82 24.39 -12.51 0.71
N LYS A 83 25.14 -12.30 -0.37
CA LYS A 83 26.58 -12.63 -0.42
C LYS A 83 27.42 -11.41 -0.04
N VAL A 84 27.61 -11.18 1.26
CA VAL A 84 28.28 -9.96 1.80
C VAL A 84 29.69 -9.72 1.23
N LYS A 85 30.42 -10.79 0.85
CA LYS A 85 31.76 -10.70 0.26
C LYS A 85 31.77 -10.22 -1.21
N THR A 86 30.62 -10.11 -1.86
CA THR A 86 30.53 -9.67 -3.26
C THR A 86 30.21 -8.17 -3.35
N ARG A 87 30.65 -7.50 -4.42
CA ARG A 87 30.31 -6.09 -4.67
C ARG A 87 28.79 -5.84 -4.67
N THR A 88 28.01 -6.76 -5.25
CA THR A 88 26.55 -6.69 -5.27
C THR A 88 25.93 -6.84 -3.87
N GLY A 89 26.43 -7.77 -3.06
CA GLY A 89 25.95 -7.94 -1.68
C GLY A 89 26.29 -6.75 -0.78
N MET A 90 27.48 -6.16 -0.94
CA MET A 90 27.86 -4.94 -0.25
C MET A 90 27.00 -3.74 -0.68
N ALA A 91 26.67 -3.61 -1.98
CA ALA A 91 25.77 -2.58 -2.47
C ALA A 91 24.35 -2.71 -1.88
N LYS A 92 23.82 -3.95 -1.76
CA LYS A 92 22.54 -4.22 -1.09
C LYS A 92 22.56 -3.78 0.38
N LEU A 93 23.64 -4.14 1.09
CA LEU A 93 23.82 -3.76 2.50
C LEU A 93 23.92 -2.24 2.69
N ALA A 94 24.72 -1.57 1.85
CA ALA A 94 24.87 -0.12 1.86
C ALA A 94 23.52 0.57 1.59
N GLY A 95 22.76 0.10 0.60
CA GLY A 95 21.41 0.61 0.31
C GLY A 95 20.46 0.49 1.51
N MET A 96 20.48 -0.64 2.22
CA MET A 96 19.69 -0.82 3.45
C MET A 96 20.10 0.15 4.55
N VAL A 97 21.40 0.32 4.78
CA VAL A 97 21.92 1.26 5.79
C VAL A 97 21.53 2.70 5.44
N ILE A 98 21.59 3.08 4.17
CA ILE A 98 21.16 4.41 3.70
C ILE A 98 19.65 4.61 3.93
N CYS A 99 18.82 3.62 3.60
CA CYS A 99 17.37 3.70 3.82
C CYS A 99 17.01 3.80 5.31
N LEU A 100 17.63 2.97 6.16
CA LEU A 100 17.46 3.03 7.61
C LEU A 100 17.96 4.36 8.19
N GLY A 101 19.09 4.86 7.68
CA GLY A 101 19.63 6.17 8.02
C GLY A 101 18.66 7.29 7.67
N GLY A 102 18.04 7.25 6.49
CA GLY A 102 17.01 8.22 6.09
C GLY A 102 15.79 8.22 7.03
N VAL A 103 15.28 7.04 7.38
CA VAL A 103 14.19 6.91 8.36
C VAL A 103 14.60 7.42 9.74
N ALA A 104 15.79 7.07 10.22
CA ALA A 104 16.30 7.50 11.52
C ALA A 104 16.51 9.02 11.57
N VAL A 105 17.11 9.62 10.54
CA VAL A 105 17.26 11.07 10.44
C VAL A 105 15.89 11.74 10.52
N LEU A 106 14.88 11.28 9.79
CA LEU A 106 13.54 11.87 9.85
C LEU A 106 12.84 11.66 11.20
N ALA A 107 13.09 10.54 11.88
CA ALA A 107 12.53 10.25 13.20
C ALA A 107 13.15 11.10 14.31
N PHE A 108 14.44 11.41 14.22
CA PHE A 108 15.19 12.14 15.24
C PHE A 108 15.39 13.63 14.91
N TYR A 109 15.21 14.04 13.65
CA TYR A 109 15.38 15.42 13.23
C TYR A 109 14.26 16.30 13.80
N LYS A 110 14.67 17.27 14.61
CA LYS A 110 13.84 18.39 15.05
C LYS A 110 14.24 19.62 14.23
N GLY A 111 13.57 19.83 13.10
CA GLY A 111 13.83 20.96 12.22
C GLY A 111 12.87 22.14 12.44
N PRO A 112 13.32 23.39 12.27
CA PRO A 112 12.41 24.53 12.14
C PRO A 112 11.58 24.43 10.85
N HIS A 113 10.35 24.96 10.87
CA HIS A 113 9.49 25.04 9.69
C HIS A 113 10.16 25.90 8.60
N PHE A 114 10.68 25.25 7.55
CA PHE A 114 11.27 25.96 6.42
C PHE A 114 10.18 26.70 5.65
N LYS A 115 10.04 28.01 5.88
CA LYS A 115 9.24 28.93 5.06
C LYS A 115 10.05 29.31 3.82
N PHE A 116 10.21 28.40 2.86
CA PHE A 116 10.82 28.77 1.60
C PHE A 116 9.77 29.43 0.70
N PHE A 117 9.88 30.75 0.55
CA PHE A 117 9.25 31.57 -0.50
C PHE A 117 7.70 31.62 -0.52
N CYS A 118 7.10 32.38 0.40
CA CYS A 118 5.66 32.69 0.39
C CYS A 118 5.34 33.94 -0.45
N LEU A 119 5.31 33.83 -1.79
CA LEU A 119 4.69 34.87 -2.64
C LEU A 119 3.16 34.65 -2.77
N PHE A 120 2.69 33.40 -2.72
CA PHE A 120 1.28 33.07 -3.00
C PHE A 120 0.35 33.08 -1.76
N LYS A 121 0.91 33.15 -0.54
CA LYS A 121 0.12 33.14 0.71
C LYS A 121 -0.73 34.40 0.92
N HIS A 122 -0.49 35.46 0.14
CA HIS A 122 -1.23 36.72 0.28
C HIS A 122 -2.61 36.71 -0.39
N LEU A 123 -2.87 35.80 -1.34
CA LEU A 123 -4.12 35.82 -2.14
C LEU A 123 -5.29 34.98 -1.58
N HIS A 124 -5.06 34.14 -0.57
CA HIS A 124 -6.10 33.25 -0.04
C HIS A 124 -6.19 33.28 1.48
N ARG A 125 -6.36 34.48 2.04
CA ARG A 125 -6.78 34.69 3.43
C ARG A 125 -8.30 34.62 3.54
N GLN A 126 -8.92 33.49 3.21
CA GLN A 126 -10.22 33.17 3.77
C GLN A 126 -10.02 32.38 5.06
N LYS A 127 -10.69 32.84 6.11
CA LYS A 127 -10.70 32.28 7.47
C LYS A 127 -11.11 30.79 7.44
N LEU A 128 -10.14 29.89 7.32
CA LEU A 128 -10.32 28.52 7.75
C LEU A 128 -10.03 28.51 9.26
N HIS A 129 -11.09 28.45 10.07
CA HIS A 129 -10.98 28.03 11.46
C HIS A 129 -10.39 26.62 11.46
N HIS A 130 -9.08 26.50 11.60
CA HIS A 130 -8.49 25.25 12.07
C HIS A 130 -8.88 25.14 13.54
N PRO A 131 -9.62 24.11 13.98
CA PRO A 131 -9.62 23.79 15.39
C PRO A 131 -8.17 23.46 15.74
N ASP A 132 -7.64 24.07 16.79
CA ASP A 132 -6.39 23.65 17.41
C ASP A 132 -6.57 22.21 17.92
N SER A 133 -6.42 21.23 17.03
CA SER A 133 -6.23 19.84 17.43
C SER A 133 -4.81 19.76 17.97
N THR A 134 -4.66 20.03 19.26
CA THR A 134 -3.57 19.50 20.07
C THR A 134 -3.59 17.99 19.91
N SER A 135 -2.93 17.48 18.87
CA SER A 135 -2.83 16.04 18.65
C SER A 135 -2.05 15.49 19.83
N SER A 136 -2.77 14.85 20.77
CA SER A 136 -2.16 14.18 21.92
C SER A 136 -0.98 13.35 21.41
N HIS A 137 0.17 13.43 22.07
CA HIS A 137 1.34 12.62 21.73
C HIS A 137 0.98 11.14 21.51
N ARG A 138 0.00 10.63 22.26
CA ARG A 138 -0.57 9.29 22.13
C ARG A 138 -1.25 9.03 20.78
N SER A 139 -1.98 9.98 20.19
CA SER A 139 -2.61 9.79 18.86
C SER A 139 -1.60 9.80 17.73
N TRP A 140 -0.57 10.65 17.82
CA TRP A 140 0.53 10.66 16.84
C TRP A 140 1.32 9.36 16.86
N VAL A 141 1.66 8.84 18.05
CA VAL A 141 2.34 7.55 18.21
C VAL A 141 1.53 6.40 17.60
N LYS A 142 0.20 6.37 17.78
CA LYS A 142 -0.67 5.38 17.12
C LYS A 142 -0.54 5.45 15.61
N GLY A 143 -0.54 6.65 15.03
CA GLY A 143 -0.34 6.87 13.61
C GLY A 143 0.98 6.30 13.07
N CYS A 144 2.09 6.50 13.80
CA CYS A 144 3.40 5.93 13.44
C CYS A 144 3.39 4.38 13.43
N PHE A 145 2.76 3.74 14.43
CA PHE A 145 2.63 2.28 14.46
C PHE A 145 1.78 1.75 13.31
N LEU A 146 0.67 2.44 12.99
CA LEU A 146 -0.19 2.09 11.85
C LEU A 146 0.57 2.19 10.52
N MET A 147 1.38 3.24 10.35
CA MET A 147 2.24 3.41 9.16
C MET A 147 3.29 2.31 9.03
N LEU A 148 4.00 1.99 10.11
CA LEU A 148 4.99 0.90 10.11
C LEU A 148 4.34 -0.44 9.78
N PHE A 149 3.20 -0.75 10.40
CA PHE A 149 2.49 -2.00 10.14
C PHE A 149 1.95 -2.07 8.71
N SER A 150 1.47 -0.94 8.17
CA SER A 150 1.10 -0.85 6.76
C SER A 150 2.26 -1.17 5.82
N ASN A 151 3.44 -0.60 6.08
CA ASN A 151 4.64 -0.86 5.26
C ASN A 151 5.06 -2.33 5.31
N VAL A 152 4.94 -2.97 6.48
CA VAL A 152 5.19 -4.42 6.62
C VAL A 152 4.20 -5.22 5.79
N ALA A 153 2.90 -4.94 5.90
CA ALA A 153 1.87 -5.61 5.12
C ALA A 153 2.09 -5.41 3.60
N PHE A 154 2.46 -4.20 3.17
CA PHE A 154 2.78 -3.92 1.78
C PHE A 154 4.00 -4.69 1.28
N SER A 155 5.08 -4.75 2.07
CA SER A 155 6.28 -5.53 1.74
C SER A 155 5.99 -7.03 1.65
N PHE A 156 5.21 -7.59 2.57
CA PHE A 156 4.76 -8.99 2.49
C PHE A 156 3.94 -9.24 1.23
N TRP A 157 2.97 -8.35 0.96
CA TRP A 157 2.18 -8.41 -0.26
C TRP A 157 3.07 -8.42 -1.51
N LEU A 158 4.02 -7.49 -1.64
CA LEU A 158 4.90 -7.39 -2.81
C LEU A 158 5.69 -8.67 -3.08
N VAL A 159 6.23 -9.31 -2.02
CA VAL A 159 7.01 -10.55 -2.17
C VAL A 159 6.10 -11.71 -2.61
N ILE A 160 4.95 -11.88 -1.95
CA ILE A 160 3.97 -12.92 -2.34
C ILE A 160 3.48 -12.68 -3.77
N GLN A 161 3.17 -11.43 -4.12
CA GLN A 161 2.73 -11.05 -5.46
C GLN A 161 3.78 -11.43 -6.52
N ALA A 162 5.06 -11.18 -6.26
CA ALA A 162 6.12 -11.55 -7.19
C ALA A 162 6.26 -13.08 -7.38
N ILE A 163 6.02 -13.88 -6.33
CA ILE A 163 5.99 -15.35 -6.42
C ILE A 163 4.80 -15.80 -7.27
N LEU A 164 3.60 -15.29 -6.98
CA LEU A 164 2.37 -15.65 -7.68
C LEU A 164 2.42 -15.27 -9.16
N MET A 165 2.99 -14.11 -9.49
CA MET A 165 3.08 -13.61 -10.85
C MET A 165 3.97 -14.44 -11.77
N LYS A 166 4.89 -15.26 -11.22
CA LYS A 166 5.66 -16.23 -12.00
C LYS A 166 4.81 -17.43 -12.46
N SER A 167 3.72 -17.72 -11.75
CA SER A 167 2.85 -18.87 -12.01
C SER A 167 1.60 -18.52 -12.84
N TYR A 168 1.23 -17.24 -12.91
CA TYR A 168 0.02 -16.79 -13.60
C TYR A 168 0.29 -16.45 -15.09
N PRO A 169 -0.49 -17.02 -16.04
CA PRO A 169 -0.29 -16.77 -17.47
C PRO A 169 -0.72 -15.36 -17.90
N SER A 170 -1.74 -14.78 -17.24
CA SER A 170 -2.22 -13.43 -17.52
C SER A 170 -2.09 -12.52 -16.30
N LYS A 171 -1.12 -11.60 -16.39
CA LYS A 171 -0.76 -10.64 -15.36
C LYS A 171 -1.82 -9.58 -15.14
N LEU A 172 -2.38 -9.08 -16.24
CA LEU A 172 -3.46 -8.11 -16.18
C LEU A 172 -4.67 -8.72 -15.47
N MET A 173 -5.04 -9.96 -15.79
CA MET A 173 -6.14 -10.66 -15.13
C MET A 173 -5.86 -10.86 -13.63
N PHE A 174 -4.64 -11.23 -13.26
CA PHE A 174 -4.24 -11.34 -11.84
C PHE A 174 -4.40 -9.99 -11.11
N THR A 175 -3.85 -8.91 -11.67
CA THR A 175 -3.95 -7.56 -11.09
C THR A 175 -5.39 -7.07 -11.03
N THR A 176 -6.21 -7.33 -12.05
CA THR A 176 -7.64 -6.98 -12.05
C THR A 176 -8.39 -7.75 -10.97
N LEU A 177 -8.16 -9.05 -10.84
CA LEU A 177 -8.80 -9.87 -9.82
C LEU A 177 -8.42 -9.42 -8.40
N GLN A 178 -7.14 -9.12 -8.18
CA GLN A 178 -6.63 -8.54 -6.94
C GLN A 178 -7.30 -7.20 -6.63
N CYS A 179 -7.37 -6.27 -7.58
CA CYS A 179 -8.04 -4.98 -7.36
C CYS A 179 -9.53 -5.16 -7.05
N PHE A 180 -10.19 -6.13 -7.69
CA PHE A 180 -11.59 -6.44 -7.45
C PHE A 180 -11.83 -7.01 -6.04
N LEU A 181 -11.05 -8.01 -5.63
CA LEU A 181 -11.14 -8.59 -4.29
C LEU A 181 -10.77 -7.58 -3.20
N SER A 182 -9.72 -6.80 -3.41
CA SER A 182 -9.32 -5.72 -2.51
C SER A 182 -10.38 -4.62 -2.38
N SER A 183 -11.11 -4.31 -3.46
CA SER A 183 -12.24 -3.39 -3.43
C SER A 183 -13.40 -3.95 -2.59
N ILE A 184 -13.75 -5.23 -2.73
CA ILE A 184 -14.78 -5.88 -1.92
C ILE A 184 -14.41 -5.85 -0.44
N GLN A 185 -13.18 -6.21 -0.09
CA GLN A 185 -12.72 -6.20 1.29
C GLN A 185 -12.69 -4.79 1.88
N SER A 186 -12.18 -3.82 1.12
CA SER A 186 -12.19 -2.41 1.54
C SER A 186 -13.60 -1.87 1.70
N LEU A 187 -14.55 -2.32 0.87
CA LEU A 187 -15.96 -1.99 1.01
C LEU A 187 -16.54 -2.54 2.32
N VAL A 188 -16.24 -3.80 2.66
CA VAL A 188 -16.68 -4.40 3.94
C VAL A 188 -16.12 -3.61 5.12
N VAL A 189 -14.83 -3.27 5.10
CA VAL A 189 -14.19 -2.46 6.16
C VAL A 189 -14.81 -1.07 6.23
N ALA A 190 -15.03 -0.41 5.08
CA ALA A 190 -15.62 0.92 5.02
C ALA A 190 -17.07 0.94 5.52
N VAL A 191 -17.91 -0.04 5.13
CA VAL A 191 -19.29 -0.19 5.63
C VAL A 191 -19.31 -0.46 7.13
N ALA A 192 -18.35 -1.23 7.65
CA ALA A 192 -18.23 -1.47 9.09
C ALA A 192 -17.82 -0.20 9.85
N ALA A 193 -16.90 0.59 9.30
CA ALA A 193 -16.33 1.77 9.95
C ALA A 193 -17.20 3.03 9.83
N GLU A 194 -17.90 3.23 8.70
CA GLU A 194 -18.69 4.43 8.42
C GLU A 194 -20.12 4.07 8.01
N ARG A 195 -21.06 4.31 8.93
CA ARG A 195 -22.48 4.00 8.74
C ARG A 195 -23.28 5.16 8.15
N ASN A 196 -22.72 6.37 8.12
CA ASN A 196 -23.43 7.54 7.65
C ASN A 196 -23.45 7.62 6.11
N LEU A 197 -24.62 7.43 5.51
CA LEU A 197 -24.80 7.43 4.04
C LEU A 197 -24.40 8.74 3.34
N GLN A 198 -24.27 9.86 4.06
CA GLN A 198 -23.83 11.11 3.47
C GLN A 198 -22.35 11.10 3.08
N GLU A 199 -21.49 10.43 3.84
CA GLU A 199 -20.05 10.33 3.52
C GLU A 199 -19.79 9.45 2.29
N TRP A 200 -20.73 8.57 1.93
CA TRP A 200 -20.67 7.74 0.74
C TRP A 200 -21.02 8.48 -0.55
N LYS A 201 -21.59 9.70 -0.47
CA LYS A 201 -21.93 10.48 -1.65
C LYS A 201 -20.68 11.08 -2.27
N LEU A 202 -20.32 10.57 -3.44
CA LEU A 202 -19.25 11.12 -4.25
C LEU A 202 -19.80 12.24 -5.14
N GLY A 203 -19.45 13.49 -4.84
CA GLY A 203 -19.84 14.64 -5.65
C GLY A 203 -18.87 14.92 -6.81
N TRP A 204 -19.26 15.82 -7.72
CA TRP A 204 -18.40 16.34 -8.78
C TRP A 204 -17.44 17.42 -8.26
N ASN A 205 -16.53 17.03 -7.37
CA ASN A 205 -15.62 17.92 -6.67
C ASN A 205 -14.24 17.25 -6.46
N MET A 206 -13.34 17.92 -5.72
CA MET A 206 -11.97 17.43 -5.49
C MET A 206 -11.90 15.99 -4.96
N ARG A 207 -12.94 15.54 -4.22
CA ARG A 207 -13.08 14.15 -3.77
C ARG A 207 -13.08 13.15 -4.94
N LEU A 208 -13.89 13.40 -5.98
CA LEU A 208 -13.94 12.54 -7.17
C LEU A 208 -12.62 12.56 -7.94
N PHE A 209 -12.03 13.75 -8.11
CA PHE A 209 -10.74 13.88 -8.79
C PHE A 209 -9.63 13.11 -8.06
N ALA A 210 -9.52 13.25 -6.74
CA ALA A 210 -8.54 12.55 -5.92
C ALA A 210 -8.71 11.02 -6.00
N VAL A 211 -9.95 10.53 -5.89
CA VAL A 211 -10.25 9.09 -6.01
C VAL A 211 -9.93 8.57 -7.42
N ALA A 212 -10.31 9.31 -8.47
CA ALA A 212 -10.02 8.93 -9.85
C ALA A 212 -8.52 8.90 -10.14
N TYR A 213 -7.77 9.92 -9.70
CA TYR A 213 -6.32 9.97 -9.84
C TYR A 213 -5.63 8.82 -9.09
N CYS A 214 -5.98 8.60 -7.82
CA CYS A 214 -5.41 7.49 -7.04
C CYS A 214 -5.78 6.11 -7.60
N GLY A 215 -7.02 5.94 -8.07
CA GLY A 215 -7.47 4.68 -8.65
C GLY A 215 -6.81 4.37 -9.99
N VAL A 216 -6.80 5.33 -10.92
CA VAL A 216 -6.28 5.10 -12.27
C VAL A 216 -4.76 5.12 -12.28
N VAL A 217 -4.14 6.19 -11.75
CA VAL A 217 -2.70 6.41 -11.87
C VAL A 217 -1.94 5.63 -10.80
N VAL A 218 -2.28 5.84 -9.53
CA VAL A 218 -1.51 5.26 -8.40
C VAL A 218 -1.75 3.75 -8.25
N THR A 219 -2.94 3.26 -8.60
CA THR A 219 -3.27 1.83 -8.51
C THR A 219 -3.16 1.15 -9.87
N GLY A 220 -3.95 1.56 -10.86
CA GLY A 220 -4.02 0.89 -12.17
C GLY A 220 -2.69 0.88 -12.93
N VAL A 221 -2.15 2.07 -13.23
CA VAL A 221 -0.89 2.21 -13.99
C VAL A 221 0.29 1.64 -13.20
N THR A 222 0.40 1.98 -11.91
CA THR A 222 1.51 1.48 -11.08
C THR A 222 1.49 -0.04 -10.97
N TYR A 223 0.36 -0.69 -10.67
CA TYR A 223 0.33 -2.16 -10.53
C TYR A 223 0.60 -2.86 -11.86
N TYR A 224 0.17 -2.29 -12.98
CA TYR A 224 0.54 -2.81 -14.30
C TYR A 224 2.05 -2.73 -14.54
N LEU A 225 2.68 -1.59 -14.25
CA LEU A 225 4.13 -1.43 -14.37
C LEU A 225 4.89 -2.34 -13.39
N GLN A 226 4.38 -2.52 -12.17
CA GLN A 226 4.93 -3.45 -11.19
C GLN A 226 4.91 -4.89 -11.72
N ALA A 227 3.76 -5.32 -12.26
CA ALA A 227 3.59 -6.62 -12.89
C ALA A 227 4.56 -6.84 -14.07
N TRP A 228 4.78 -5.80 -14.87
CA TRP A 228 5.74 -5.83 -15.96
C TRP A 228 7.19 -5.93 -15.46
N ILE A 229 7.54 -5.22 -14.39
CA ILE A 229 8.87 -5.30 -13.77
C ILE A 229 9.13 -6.69 -13.19
N PHE A 230 8.16 -7.30 -12.51
CA PHE A 230 8.29 -8.67 -11.98
C PHE A 230 8.52 -9.73 -13.07
N GLU A 231 8.18 -9.44 -14.32
CA GLU A 231 8.55 -10.30 -15.45
C GLU A 231 10.04 -10.29 -15.73
N LYS A 232 10.64 -9.10 -15.65
CA LYS A 232 11.99 -8.85 -16.13
C LYS A 232 13.02 -8.93 -15.00
N LYS A 233 12.60 -8.70 -13.75
CA LYS A 233 13.48 -8.52 -12.59
C LYS A 233 12.82 -8.99 -11.29
N ASP A 234 13.67 -9.20 -10.28
CA ASP A 234 13.26 -9.63 -8.95
C ASP A 234 12.49 -8.53 -8.18
N PRO A 235 11.66 -8.91 -7.18
CA PRO A 235 10.84 -7.96 -6.43
C PRO A 235 11.61 -6.88 -5.70
N VAL A 236 12.86 -7.15 -5.32
CA VAL A 236 13.71 -6.15 -4.68
C VAL A 236 14.03 -5.00 -5.64
N PHE A 237 14.19 -5.27 -6.94
CA PHE A 237 14.45 -4.22 -7.93
C PHE A 237 13.30 -3.21 -8.03
N LEU A 238 12.07 -3.67 -7.82
CA LEU A 238 10.89 -2.82 -7.89
C LEU A 238 10.85 -1.75 -6.79
N VAL A 239 11.39 -2.06 -5.61
CA VAL A 239 11.35 -1.17 -4.44
C VAL A 239 12.57 -0.25 -4.34
N VAL A 240 13.65 -0.51 -5.08
CA VAL A 240 14.85 0.36 -5.11
C VAL A 240 14.54 1.82 -5.46
N PRO A 241 13.60 2.16 -6.36
CA PRO A 241 13.27 3.55 -6.66
C PRO A 241 12.48 4.30 -5.57
N THR A 242 11.92 3.60 -4.56
CA THR A 242 11.03 4.24 -3.57
C THR A 242 11.66 5.42 -2.79
N PRO A 243 12.96 5.43 -2.44
CA PRO A 243 13.57 6.61 -1.81
C PRO A 243 13.66 7.82 -2.77
N LEU A 244 13.74 7.60 -4.09
CA LEU A 244 13.68 8.69 -5.07
C LEU A 244 12.28 9.30 -5.13
N THR A 245 11.23 8.47 -5.00
CA THR A 245 9.85 8.95 -4.88
C THR A 245 9.70 9.86 -3.66
N PHE A 246 10.30 9.50 -2.52
CA PHE A 246 10.30 10.35 -1.32
C PHE A 246 10.96 11.72 -1.56
N ILE A 247 12.14 11.75 -2.20
CA ILE A 247 12.82 13.01 -2.53
C ILE A 247 11.94 13.88 -3.44
N PHE A 248 11.33 13.27 -4.46
CA PHE A 248 10.43 13.96 -5.37
C PHE A 248 9.19 14.51 -4.65
N THR A 249 8.56 13.72 -3.77
CA THR A 249 7.41 14.16 -2.95
C THR A 249 7.79 15.32 -2.03
N MET A 250 8.98 15.31 -1.43
CA MET A 250 9.48 16.41 -0.61
C MET A 250 9.69 17.69 -1.43
N LEU A 251 10.26 17.59 -2.63
CA LEU A 251 10.42 18.72 -3.55
C LEU A 251 9.06 19.29 -3.99
N CYS A 252 8.12 18.44 -4.40
CA CYS A 252 6.78 18.88 -4.77
C CYS A 252 6.01 19.50 -3.59
N SER A 253 6.14 18.94 -2.39
CA SER A 253 5.51 19.51 -1.18
C SER A 253 6.09 20.88 -0.84
N ALA A 254 7.40 21.07 -1.05
CA ALA A 254 8.03 22.37 -0.91
C ALA A 254 7.54 23.39 -1.95
N LEU A 255 7.29 22.95 -3.18
CA LEU A 255 6.75 23.79 -4.26
C LEU A 255 5.26 24.13 -4.09
N LEU A 256 4.47 23.21 -3.54
CA LEU A 256 3.01 23.37 -3.33
C LEU A 256 2.65 24.14 -2.05
N CYS A 257 3.65 24.59 -1.28
CA CYS A 257 3.49 25.43 -0.10
C CYS A 257 2.65 24.81 1.04
N ASP A 258 2.52 23.48 1.08
CA ASP A 258 2.06 22.78 2.27
C ASP A 258 3.13 22.90 3.35
N SER A 259 2.73 23.20 4.59
CA SER A 259 3.66 23.32 5.71
C SER A 259 4.43 22.01 5.87
N ILE A 260 5.69 22.02 5.46
CA ILE A 260 6.58 20.85 5.55
C ILE A 260 6.91 20.65 7.03
N ALA A 261 6.10 19.88 7.75
CA ALA A 261 6.46 19.35 9.05
C ALA A 261 7.42 18.18 8.82
N VAL A 262 8.72 18.49 8.74
CA VAL A 262 9.80 17.49 8.73
C VAL A 262 10.11 17.14 10.19
N GLY A 263 9.20 16.39 10.82
CA GLY A 263 9.43 15.88 12.17
C GLY A 263 8.26 16.03 13.14
N ARG A 264 8.55 15.65 14.38
CA ARG A 264 7.62 15.52 15.51
C ARG A 264 6.81 16.81 15.73
N TYR A 265 5.49 16.67 15.84
CA TYR A 265 4.61 17.72 16.35
C TYR A 265 5.04 18.05 17.79
N ALA A 266 5.27 19.34 18.06
CA ALA A 266 5.29 19.90 19.40
C ALA A 266 3.96 20.61 19.63
#